data_AF-A0A1M5GTU7-F1
#
_entry.id   AF-A0A1M5GTU7-F1
#
_cell.length_a   1.000
_cell.length_b   1.000
_cell.length_c   1.000
_cell.angle_alpha   90.00
_cell.angle_beta   90.00
_cell.angle_gamma   90.00
#
_symmetry.space_group_name_H-M   'P 1'
#
loop_
_entity.id
_entity.type
_entity.pdbx_description
1 polymer ?
#
loop_
_entity_poly.entity_id
_entity_poly.type
_entity_poly.pdbx_seq_one_letter_code
_entity_poly.pdbx_strand_id
1 'polypeptide(L)'
;MHKRGIIQKVGDNLFYLKKSANVSFEKIALATDISLSHVRNACSGEANITIAYLETFAAFFGVTEADLVSETKNFPSKESLQKNIQNYLLDKGFSTTFNFKELGPTLLVENYLLNSSAKEPVYAFQIKEAINNQHQTKYKTNDISRVLNNLSEQGLLTKTDTGNPKKPKYRLN
;
A
#
# COMPACT_ATOMS: atom_id res chain seq x y z
N MET A 1 14.43 -0.09 33.31
CA MET A 1 14.02 0.20 31.92
C MET A 1 15.23 0.70 31.15
N HIS A 2 15.77 -0.07 30.20
CA HIS A 2 16.80 0.46 29.31
C HIS A 2 16.18 1.57 28.45
N LYS A 3 16.72 2.79 28.54
CA LYS A 3 16.38 3.88 27.62
C LYS A 3 16.72 3.40 26.21
N ARG A 4 15.70 3.04 25.42
CA ARG A 4 15.88 2.81 23.99
C ARG A 4 16.43 4.10 23.38
N GLY A 5 17.50 3.99 22.61
CA GLY A 5 18.11 5.14 21.93
C GLY A 5 17.09 5.84 21.03
N ILE A 6 17.30 7.13 20.78
CA ILE A 6 16.39 7.95 19.97
C ILE A 6 16.16 7.36 18.57
N ILE A 7 17.19 6.73 17.99
CA ILE A 7 17.15 6.06 16.69
C ILE A 7 16.13 4.91 16.70
N GLN A 8 16.16 4.06 17.73
CA GLN A 8 15.22 2.95 17.86
C GLN A 8 13.77 3.45 17.98
N LYS A 9 13.55 4.56 18.69
CA LYS A 9 12.21 5.14 18.83
C LYS A 9 11.66 5.65 17.51
N VAL A 10 12.49 6.38 16.76
CA VAL A 10 12.10 6.86 15.43
C VAL A 10 11.78 5.67 14.52
N GLY A 11 12.59 4.61 14.55
CA GLY A 11 12.30 3.38 13.80
C GLY A 11 10.98 2.72 14.18
N ASP A 12 10.72 2.54 15.47
CA ASP A 12 9.47 1.96 15.99
C ASP A 12 8.24 2.79 15.54
N ASN A 13 8.36 4.12 15.54
CA ASN A 13 7.31 5.05 15.12
C ASN A 13 7.09 5.01 13.60
N LEU A 14 8.16 5.04 12.79
CA LEU A 14 8.08 4.92 11.33
C LEU A 14 7.48 3.57 10.91
N PHE A 15 7.85 2.48 11.58
CA PHE A 15 7.32 1.16 11.29
C PHE A 15 5.83 1.06 11.65
N TYR A 16 5.43 1.66 12.76
CA TYR A 16 4.03 1.77 13.15
C TYR A 16 3.22 2.52 12.09
N LEU A 17 3.64 3.73 11.71
CA LEU A 17 2.99 4.55 10.68
C LEU A 17 2.87 3.79 9.34
N LYS A 18 3.96 3.14 8.92
CA LYS A 18 3.97 2.28 7.73
C LYS A 18 2.88 1.19 7.81
N LYS A 19 2.81 0.46 8.92
CA LYS A 19 1.83 -0.62 9.09
C LYS A 19 0.40 -0.08 9.15
N SER A 20 0.17 1.00 9.89
CA SER A 20 -1.14 1.62 10.04
C SER A 20 -1.68 2.13 8.71
N ALA A 21 -0.84 2.77 7.90
CA ALA A 21 -1.20 3.24 6.56
C ALA A 21 -1.32 2.13 5.51
N ASN A 22 -0.92 0.89 5.84
CA ASN A 22 -0.80 -0.23 4.90
C ASN A 22 0.09 0.09 3.69
N VAL A 23 1.20 0.79 3.94
CA VAL A 23 2.19 1.16 2.91
C VAL A 23 3.41 0.25 3.01
N SER A 24 4.17 0.15 1.94
CA SER A 24 5.38 -0.66 1.87
C SER A 24 6.64 0.19 1.74
N PHE A 25 7.79 -0.34 2.13
CA PHE A 25 9.07 0.35 2.07
C PHE A 25 9.42 0.91 0.68
N GLU A 26 9.12 0.17 -0.37
CA GLU A 26 9.38 0.51 -1.76
C GLU A 26 8.60 1.75 -2.22
N LYS A 27 7.41 1.97 -1.66
CA LYS A 27 6.58 3.15 -1.96
C LYS A 27 7.08 4.37 -1.23
N ILE A 28 7.47 4.18 0.03
CA ILE A 28 8.07 5.23 0.82
C ILE A 28 9.34 5.67 0.08
N ALA A 29 10.23 4.73 -0.24
CA ALA A 29 11.46 4.98 -0.98
C ALA A 29 11.23 5.72 -2.30
N LEU A 30 10.28 5.26 -3.11
CA LEU A 30 9.94 5.91 -4.39
C LEU A 30 9.39 7.33 -4.19
N ALA A 31 8.51 7.52 -3.22
CA ALA A 31 7.85 8.81 -2.98
C ALA A 31 8.80 9.85 -2.36
N THR A 32 9.69 9.39 -1.48
CA THR A 32 10.58 10.26 -0.70
C THR A 32 11.96 10.43 -1.35
N ASP A 33 12.25 9.72 -2.43
CA ASP A 33 13.58 9.63 -3.06
C ASP A 33 14.69 9.16 -2.08
N ILE A 34 14.29 8.39 -1.05
CA ILE A 34 15.20 7.79 -0.08
C ILE A 34 15.47 6.35 -0.54
N SER A 35 16.73 5.91 -0.52
CA SER A 35 17.06 4.55 -0.94
C SER A 35 16.30 3.49 -0.12
N LEU A 36 15.84 2.43 -0.79
CA LEU A 36 15.04 1.37 -0.18
C LEU A 36 15.74 0.71 1.03
N SER A 37 17.06 0.52 0.95
CA SER A 37 17.86 0.00 2.06
C SER A 37 17.83 0.95 3.26
N HIS A 38 17.97 2.25 3.02
CA HIS A 38 17.92 3.25 4.08
C HIS A 38 16.53 3.36 4.70
N VAL A 39 15.44 3.30 3.91
CA VAL A 39 14.07 3.25 4.42
C VAL A 39 13.85 2.03 5.33
N ARG A 40 14.32 0.84 4.92
CA ARG A 40 14.20 -0.38 5.73
C ARG A 40 14.97 -0.25 7.04
N ASN A 41 16.21 0.22 6.99
CA ASN A 41 17.07 0.41 8.15
C ASN A 41 16.55 1.52 9.09
N ALA A 42 15.95 2.58 8.54
CA ALA A 42 15.28 3.61 9.31
C ALA A 42 14.10 3.02 10.09
N CYS A 43 13.24 2.24 9.43
CA CYS A 43 12.10 1.59 10.09
C CYS A 43 12.48 0.44 11.05
N SER A 44 13.68 -0.15 10.95
CA SER A 44 14.19 -1.10 11.95
C SER A 44 14.88 -0.41 13.13
N GLY A 45 15.15 0.89 13.04
CA GLY A 45 15.91 1.62 14.07
C GLY A 45 17.42 1.41 13.99
N GLU A 46 17.93 1.03 12.82
CA GLU A 46 19.34 0.70 12.57
C GLU A 46 20.07 1.80 11.78
N ALA A 47 19.34 2.74 11.17
CA ALA A 47 19.93 3.86 10.42
C ALA A 47 20.00 5.15 11.24
N ASN A 48 21.11 5.87 11.11
CA ASN A 48 21.15 7.28 11.47
C ASN A 48 20.31 8.09 10.47
N ILE A 49 19.29 8.77 10.97
CA ILE A 49 18.37 9.58 10.17
C ILE A 49 18.81 11.05 10.27
N THR A 50 19.10 11.68 9.13
CA THR A 50 19.40 13.11 9.08
C THR A 50 18.13 13.92 9.31
N ILE A 51 18.27 15.20 9.68
CA ILE A 51 17.11 16.10 9.86
C ILE A 51 16.27 16.15 8.56
N ALA A 52 16.91 16.29 7.40
CA ALA A 52 16.21 16.30 6.11
C ALA A 52 15.40 15.02 5.84
N TYR A 53 15.91 13.84 6.21
CA TYR A 53 15.14 12.60 6.06
C TYR A 53 14.02 12.49 7.08
N LEU A 54 14.21 13.00 8.30
CA LEU A 54 13.16 13.06 9.31
C LEU A 54 11.99 13.93 8.84
N GLU A 55 12.28 15.13 8.33
CA GLU A 55 11.30 16.05 7.72
C GLU A 55 10.58 15.38 6.55
N THR A 56 11.33 14.66 5.71
CA THR A 56 10.76 13.96 4.55
C THR A 56 9.80 12.83 4.96
N PHE A 57 10.15 12.03 5.97
CA PHE A 57 9.25 11.00 6.50
C PHE A 57 8.02 11.61 7.19
N ALA A 58 8.21 12.69 7.95
CA ALA A 58 7.14 13.40 8.62
C ALA A 58 6.12 13.93 7.61
N ALA A 59 6.60 14.61 6.56
CA ALA A 59 5.78 15.10 5.46
C ALA A 59 5.07 13.96 4.72
N PHE A 60 5.75 12.84 4.45
CA PHE A 60 5.15 11.68 3.78
C PHE A 60 3.94 11.11 4.53
N PHE A 61 4.02 10.99 5.86
CA PHE A 61 2.92 10.50 6.70
C PHE A 61 1.93 11.59 7.12
N GLY A 62 2.23 12.86 6.85
CA GLY A 62 1.47 14.02 7.32
C GLY A 62 1.43 14.11 8.84
N VAL A 63 2.61 13.94 9.47
CA VAL A 63 2.86 14.12 10.91
C VAL A 63 4.00 15.12 11.10
N THR A 64 4.30 15.51 12.33
CA THR A 64 5.44 16.37 12.64
C THR A 64 6.71 15.55 12.94
N GLU A 65 7.89 16.16 12.82
CA GLU A 65 9.17 15.54 13.21
C GLU A 65 9.17 15.23 14.72
N ALA A 66 8.52 16.09 15.51
CA ALA A 66 8.33 15.90 16.94
C ALA A 66 7.55 14.61 17.23
N ASP A 67 6.51 14.29 16.45
CA ASP A 67 5.76 13.04 16.60
C ASP A 67 6.62 11.80 16.31
N LEU A 68 7.58 11.91 15.39
CA LEU A 68 8.49 10.81 15.07
C LEU A 68 9.50 10.54 16.18
N VAL A 69 9.94 11.56 16.92
CA VAL A 69 10.88 11.42 18.06
C VAL A 69 10.18 11.21 19.41
N SER A 70 8.88 11.50 19.50
CA SER A 70 8.10 11.43 20.74
C SER A 70 7.87 9.99 21.21
N GLU A 71 7.70 9.85 22.54
CA GLU A 71 7.21 8.61 23.16
C GLU A 71 5.69 8.48 23.08
N THR A 72 4.97 9.60 22.90
CA THR A 72 3.52 9.62 22.77
C THR A 72 3.11 9.42 21.31
N LYS A 73 2.34 8.35 21.06
CA LYS A 73 1.86 8.00 19.71
C LYS A 73 0.54 8.69 19.40
N ASN A 74 0.58 10.01 19.22
CA ASN A 74 -0.55 10.77 18.70
C ASN A 74 -0.54 10.75 17.17
N PHE A 75 -0.66 9.55 16.60
CA PHE A 75 -0.67 9.39 15.15
C PHE A 75 -2.09 9.47 14.57
N PRO A 76 -2.25 10.00 13.33
CA PRO A 76 -3.54 10.06 12.67
C PRO A 76 -4.18 8.67 12.47
N SER A 77 -5.49 8.64 12.23
CA SER A 77 -6.20 7.41 11.85
C SER A 77 -5.64 6.83 10.56
N LYS A 78 -5.92 5.55 10.29
CA LYS A 78 -5.52 4.89 9.04
C LYS A 78 -5.99 5.67 7.80
N GLU A 79 -7.24 6.10 7.79
CA GLU A 79 -7.84 6.84 6.67
C GLU A 79 -7.13 8.19 6.48
N SER A 80 -6.81 8.86 7.59
CA SER A 80 -6.08 10.14 7.57
C SER A 80 -4.65 9.96 7.07
N LEU A 81 -3.94 8.92 7.52
CA LEU A 81 -2.59 8.59 7.04
C LEU A 81 -2.60 8.29 5.53
N GLN A 82 -3.58 7.52 5.05
CA GLN A 82 -3.68 7.20 3.62
C GLN A 82 -3.94 8.46 2.79
N LYS A 83 -4.83 9.35 3.26
CA LYS A 83 -5.10 10.64 2.61
C LYS A 83 -3.86 11.54 2.60
N ASN A 84 -3.11 11.60 3.70
CA ASN A 84 -1.87 12.37 3.79
C ASN A 84 -0.83 11.89 2.78
N ILE A 85 -0.62 10.57 2.70
CA ILE A 85 0.32 10.01 1.72
C ILE A 85 -0.17 10.28 0.29
N GLN A 86 -1.48 10.19 0.04
CA GLN A 86 -2.06 10.50 -1.26
C GLN A 86 -1.79 11.96 -1.67
N ASN A 87 -1.98 12.91 -0.75
CA ASN A 87 -1.68 14.33 -0.98
C ASN A 87 -0.19 14.55 -1.22
N TYR A 88 0.67 13.94 -0.40
CA TYR A 88 2.12 14.04 -0.57
C TYR A 88 2.57 13.56 -1.96
N LEU A 89 1.99 12.46 -2.46
CA LEU A 89 2.26 11.94 -3.79
C LEU A 89 1.82 12.95 -4.88
N LEU A 90 0.61 13.52 -4.76
CA LEU A 90 0.13 14.56 -5.69
C LEU A 90 1.09 15.74 -5.77
N ASP A 91 1.53 16.25 -4.62
CA ASP A 91 2.41 17.42 -4.54
C ASP A 91 3.76 17.18 -5.22
N LYS A 92 4.21 15.92 -5.24
CA LYS A 92 5.42 15.49 -5.95
C LYS A 92 5.21 15.23 -7.44
N GLY A 93 4.03 15.53 -7.97
CA GLY A 93 3.68 15.31 -9.38
C GLY A 93 3.41 13.84 -9.72
N PHE A 94 3.31 12.98 -8.71
CA PHE A 94 2.82 11.62 -8.91
C PHE A 94 1.30 11.68 -9.09
N SER A 95 0.79 11.27 -10.25
CA SER A 95 -0.65 11.11 -10.47
C SER A 95 -1.25 10.30 -9.31
N THR A 96 -2.42 10.61 -8.76
CA THR A 96 -3.03 9.78 -7.69
C THR A 96 -3.49 8.41 -8.12
N THR A 97 -3.39 8.11 -9.40
CA THR A 97 -3.35 6.73 -9.90
C THR A 97 -2.00 6.04 -9.65
N PHE A 98 -1.03 6.70 -8.97
CA PHE A 98 0.22 6.16 -8.40
C PHE A 98 -0.14 5.21 -7.27
N ASN A 99 -0.49 4.05 -7.75
CA ASN A 99 -0.56 2.82 -7.03
C ASN A 99 0.84 2.46 -6.55
N PHE A 100 1.21 2.98 -5.39
CA PHE A 100 1.51 2.17 -4.24
C PHE A 100 2.04 0.74 -4.64
N LYS A 101 3.35 0.65 -4.96
CA LYS A 101 4.25 -0.52 -5.25
C LYS A 101 4.17 -1.06 -6.66
N GLU A 102 5.27 -1.69 -7.12
CA GLU A 102 5.24 -2.86 -8.02
C GLU A 102 3.90 -3.57 -7.83
N LEU A 103 3.04 -3.34 -8.79
CA LEU A 103 1.60 -3.36 -8.58
C LEU A 103 1.16 -4.76 -8.17
N GLY A 104 1.14 -5.04 -6.87
CA GLY A 104 0.73 -6.34 -6.35
C GLY A 104 -0.63 -6.70 -6.97
N PRO A 105 -0.91 -7.98 -7.21
CA PRO A 105 -2.11 -8.43 -7.91
C PRO A 105 -3.38 -7.77 -7.36
N THR A 106 -3.41 -7.45 -6.07
CA THR A 106 -4.49 -6.71 -5.40
C THR A 106 -4.90 -5.44 -6.13
N LEU A 107 -3.93 -4.60 -6.43
CA LEU A 107 -4.17 -3.23 -6.83
C LEU A 107 -4.47 -3.12 -8.33
N LEU A 108 -3.87 -3.99 -9.14
CA LEU A 108 -4.23 -4.15 -10.55
C LEU A 108 -5.63 -4.71 -10.72
N VAL A 109 -6.02 -5.63 -9.84
CA VAL A 109 -7.37 -6.21 -9.83
C VAL A 109 -8.39 -5.14 -9.43
N GLU A 110 -8.15 -4.38 -8.37
CA GLU A 110 -9.02 -3.28 -7.95
C GLU A 110 -9.16 -2.22 -9.05
N ASN A 111 -8.05 -1.78 -9.67
CA ASN A 111 -8.08 -0.86 -10.80
C ASN A 111 -8.82 -1.44 -12.00
N TYR A 112 -8.58 -2.70 -12.34
CA TYR A 112 -9.27 -3.36 -13.44
C TYR A 112 -10.78 -3.35 -13.16
N LEU A 113 -11.21 -3.71 -11.96
CA LEU A 113 -12.63 -3.75 -11.60
C LEU A 113 -13.28 -2.36 -11.66
N LEU A 114 -12.62 -1.33 -11.11
CA LEU A 114 -13.12 0.05 -11.11
C LEU A 114 -13.24 0.66 -12.51
N ASN A 115 -12.29 0.34 -13.40
CA ASN A 115 -12.26 0.85 -14.77
C ASN A 115 -12.95 -0.08 -15.78
N SER A 116 -13.18 -1.34 -15.42
CA SER A 116 -13.96 -2.24 -16.24
C SER A 116 -15.41 -1.80 -16.12
N SER A 117 -15.93 -1.25 -17.21
CA SER A 117 -17.36 -1.03 -17.41
C SER A 117 -18.17 -2.34 -17.48
N ALA A 118 -17.60 -3.45 -17.01
CA ALA A 118 -18.17 -4.78 -17.05
C ALA A 118 -19.24 -4.93 -15.95
N LYS A 119 -20.49 -4.64 -16.32
CA LYS A 119 -21.67 -5.03 -15.53
C LYS A 119 -21.80 -6.55 -15.37
N GLU A 120 -21.08 -7.30 -16.19
CA GLU A 120 -21.09 -8.76 -16.24
C GLU A 120 -20.06 -9.39 -15.30
N PRO A 121 -20.39 -10.52 -14.63
CA PRO A 121 -19.44 -11.23 -13.78
C PRO A 121 -18.22 -11.76 -14.58
N VAL A 122 -17.01 -11.50 -14.08
CA VAL A 122 -15.73 -11.82 -14.73
C VAL A 122 -14.97 -12.93 -14.01
N TYR A 123 -14.18 -13.70 -14.75
CA TYR A 123 -13.29 -14.72 -14.19
C TYR A 123 -11.92 -14.16 -13.80
N ALA A 124 -11.32 -14.73 -12.76
CA ALA A 124 -9.95 -14.40 -12.34
C ALA A 124 -8.91 -14.52 -13.47
N PHE A 125 -9.06 -15.48 -14.40
CA PHE A 125 -8.13 -15.63 -15.51
C PHE A 125 -8.24 -14.48 -16.53
N GLN A 126 -9.43 -13.93 -16.74
CA GLN A 126 -9.65 -12.81 -17.68
C GLN A 126 -9.00 -11.55 -17.12
N ILE A 127 -9.19 -11.31 -15.82
CA ILE A 127 -8.54 -10.21 -15.10
C ILE A 127 -7.02 -10.37 -15.14
N LYS A 128 -6.50 -11.58 -14.88
CA LYS A 128 -5.06 -11.90 -15.00
C LYS A 128 -4.52 -11.57 -16.39
N GLU A 129 -5.20 -11.96 -17.47
CA GLU A 129 -4.73 -11.71 -18.85
C GLU A 129 -4.73 -10.23 -19.19
N ALA A 130 -5.81 -9.52 -18.87
CA ALA A 130 -5.88 -8.08 -19.08
C ALA A 130 -4.75 -7.36 -18.35
N ILE A 131 -4.53 -7.70 -17.08
CA ILE A 131 -3.49 -7.10 -16.24
C ILE A 131 -2.09 -7.41 -16.77
N ASN A 132 -1.78 -8.67 -17.07
CA ASN A 132 -0.45 -9.06 -17.55
C ASN A 132 -0.13 -8.42 -18.91
N ASN A 133 -1.12 -8.33 -19.80
CA ASN A 133 -0.94 -7.70 -21.11
C ASN A 133 -0.77 -6.18 -21.00
N GLN A 134 -1.56 -5.51 -20.17
CA GLN A 134 -1.54 -4.06 -20.02
C GLN A 134 -0.28 -3.56 -19.28
N HIS A 135 0.17 -4.30 -18.28
CA HIS A 135 1.23 -3.86 -17.36
C HIS A 135 2.54 -4.63 -17.51
N GLN A 136 2.64 -5.52 -18.52
CA GLN A 136 3.80 -6.38 -18.77
C GLN A 136 4.24 -7.21 -17.55
N THR A 137 3.26 -7.67 -16.75
CA THR A 137 3.49 -8.46 -15.54
C THR A 137 3.36 -9.97 -15.79
N LYS A 138 3.74 -10.79 -14.80
CA LYS A 138 3.71 -12.26 -14.88
C LYS A 138 2.92 -12.91 -13.73
N TYR A 139 1.76 -12.34 -13.36
CA TYR A 139 0.92 -12.90 -12.29
C TYR A 139 0.30 -14.24 -12.69
N LYS A 140 0.17 -15.13 -11.70
CA LYS A 140 -0.58 -16.38 -11.85
C LYS A 140 -2.05 -16.14 -11.55
N THR A 141 -2.94 -16.97 -12.12
CA THR A 141 -4.38 -16.90 -11.83
C THR A 141 -4.68 -17.00 -10.33
N ASN A 142 -3.92 -17.81 -9.58
CA ASN A 142 -4.11 -17.97 -8.14
C ASN A 142 -3.83 -16.68 -7.35
N ASP A 143 -2.92 -15.83 -7.84
CA ASP A 143 -2.61 -14.55 -7.20
C ASP A 143 -3.82 -13.61 -7.30
N ILE A 144 -4.46 -13.60 -8.47
CA ILE A 144 -5.68 -12.85 -8.75
C ILE A 144 -6.88 -13.42 -8.00
N SER A 145 -7.06 -14.74 -7.99
CA SER A 145 -8.16 -15.39 -7.26
C SER A 145 -8.10 -15.12 -5.76
N ARG A 146 -6.90 -15.08 -5.16
CA ARG A 146 -6.74 -14.76 -3.74
C ARG A 146 -7.25 -13.37 -3.42
N VAL A 147 -6.93 -12.39 -4.27
CA VAL A 147 -7.40 -11.00 -4.12
C VAL A 147 -8.92 -10.94 -4.22
N LEU A 148 -9.49 -11.52 -5.26
CA LEU A 148 -10.92 -11.45 -5.52
C LEU A 148 -11.75 -12.13 -4.41
N ASN A 149 -11.25 -13.23 -3.84
CA ASN A 149 -11.88 -13.85 -2.69
C ASN A 149 -11.84 -12.92 -1.46
N ASN A 150 -10.70 -12.29 -1.16
CA ASN A 150 -10.61 -11.35 -0.05
C ASN A 150 -11.57 -10.16 -0.23
N LEU A 151 -11.70 -9.62 -1.45
CA LEU A 151 -12.64 -8.53 -1.75
C LEU A 151 -14.10 -8.98 -1.63
N SER A 152 -14.40 -10.24 -1.97
CA SER A 152 -15.74 -10.80 -1.79
C SER A 152 -16.08 -11.04 -0.32
N GLU A 153 -15.12 -11.53 0.48
CA GLU A 153 -15.25 -11.67 1.94
C GLU A 153 -15.48 -10.32 2.64
N GLN A 154 -14.91 -9.25 2.09
CA GLN A 154 -15.14 -7.86 2.53
C GLN A 154 -16.47 -7.26 2.05
N GLY A 155 -17.26 -8.00 1.27
CA GLY A 155 -18.53 -7.52 0.75
C GLY A 155 -18.42 -6.49 -0.37
N LEU A 156 -17.25 -6.35 -1.00
CA LEU A 156 -17.01 -5.43 -2.13
C LEU A 156 -17.35 -6.07 -3.48
N LEU A 157 -17.34 -7.41 -3.54
CA LEU A 157 -17.68 -8.19 -4.74
C LEU A 157 -18.71 -9.28 -4.40
N THR A 158 -19.66 -9.47 -5.32
CA THR A 158 -20.48 -10.68 -5.35
C THR A 158 -19.72 -11.79 -6.06
N LYS A 159 -19.52 -12.91 -5.37
CA LYS A 159 -19.01 -14.16 -5.96
C LYS A 159 -20.17 -14.98 -6.51
N THR A 160 -20.18 -15.20 -7.82
CA THR A 160 -21.20 -16.00 -8.52
C THR A 160 -20.68 -17.40 -8.77
N ASP A 161 -21.45 -18.41 -8.37
CA ASP A 161 -21.16 -19.80 -8.70
C ASP A 161 -21.39 -20.05 -10.19
N THR A 162 -20.53 -20.89 -10.77
CA THR A 162 -20.58 -21.30 -12.18
C THR A 162 -20.85 -22.79 -12.35
N GLY A 163 -21.16 -23.51 -11.26
CA GLY A 163 -21.24 -24.97 -11.23
C GLY A 163 -19.87 -25.65 -11.04
N ASN A 164 -18.78 -24.87 -10.97
CA ASN A 164 -17.46 -25.33 -10.60
C ASN A 164 -16.90 -24.44 -9.46
N PRO A 165 -16.86 -24.92 -8.21
CA PRO A 165 -16.42 -24.14 -7.05
C PRO A 165 -14.99 -23.60 -7.17
N LYS A 166 -14.15 -24.22 -8.00
CA LYS A 166 -12.76 -23.81 -8.25
C LYS A 166 -12.65 -22.68 -9.27
N LYS A 167 -13.73 -22.33 -9.99
CA LYS A 167 -13.77 -21.30 -11.03
C LYS A 167 -14.99 -20.36 -10.88
N PRO A 168 -15.11 -19.66 -9.75
CA PRO A 168 -16.16 -18.66 -9.55
C PRO A 168 -16.00 -17.47 -10.50
N LYS A 169 -17.09 -16.76 -10.76
CA LYS A 169 -17.07 -15.40 -11.34
C LYS A 169 -17.23 -14.36 -10.24
N TYR A 170 -16.78 -13.15 -10.51
CA TYR A 170 -16.81 -12.02 -9.59
C TYR A 170 -17.46 -10.82 -10.26
N ARG A 171 -18.31 -10.11 -9.52
CA ARG A 171 -18.97 -8.88 -9.98
C ARG A 171 -18.86 -7.82 -8.89
N LEU A 172 -18.64 -6.57 -9.28
CA LEU A 172 -18.79 -5.43 -8.36
C LEU A 172 -20.23 -5.33 -7.86
N ASN A 173 -20.37 -4.93 -6.59
CA ASN A 173 -21.66 -4.62 -5.99
C ASN A 173 -22.18 -3.26 -6.45
#